data_AF-A0A418R6X3-F1
#
_entry.id   AF-A0A418R6X3-F1
#
_cell.length_a   1.000
_cell.length_b   1.000
_cell.length_c   1.000
_cell.angle_alpha   90.00
_cell.angle_beta   90.00
_cell.angle_gamma   90.00
#
_symmetry.space_group_name_H-M   'P 1'
#
loop_
_entity.id
_entity.type
_entity.pdbx_description
1 polymer ?
#
loop_
_entity_poly.entity_id
_entity_poly.type
_entity_poly.pdbx_seq_one_letter_code
_entity_poly.pdbx_strand_id
1 'polypeptide(L)'
;MIDYTILITRADCDTATAELDFELKTFSTRDATLDLADERGDRAQASASAQLASLDGRIAAAENLLAATGIAAELREATTDDLALLRAQRTKLDKRTRQQGGVRRFLAAVDAQQVADQVATLTAARAGVAAHRATLPA
;
A
#
# COMPACT_ATOMS: atom_id res chain seq x y z
N MET A 1 -17.64 -3.38 10.24
CA MET A 1 -17.75 -2.01 9.69
C MET A 1 -17.05 -1.09 10.67
N ILE A 2 -16.16 -0.22 10.21
CA ILE A 2 -15.45 0.74 11.08
C ILE A 2 -16.46 1.81 11.51
N ASP A 3 -16.53 2.09 12.80
CA ASP A 3 -17.37 3.15 13.34
C ASP A 3 -16.56 4.46 13.38
N TYR A 4 -16.88 5.38 12.46
CA TYR A 4 -16.22 6.68 12.37
C TYR A 4 -16.81 7.73 13.32
N THR A 5 -17.95 7.45 13.95
CA THR A 5 -18.63 8.42 14.85
C THR A 5 -17.84 8.69 16.13
N ILE A 6 -16.87 7.83 16.45
CA ILE A 6 -15.91 8.01 17.55
C ILE A 6 -14.90 9.15 17.29
N LEU A 7 -14.74 9.59 16.02
CA LEU A 7 -13.91 10.73 15.65
C LEU A 7 -14.80 11.99 15.68
N ILE A 8 -14.76 12.70 16.81
CA ILE A 8 -15.74 13.75 17.14
C ILE A 8 -15.38 15.06 16.44
N THR A 9 -14.09 15.32 16.25
CA THR A 9 -13.57 16.58 15.70
C THR A 9 -12.77 16.36 14.41
N ARG A 10 -12.62 17.42 13.61
CA ARG A 10 -11.72 17.38 12.44
C ARG A 10 -10.28 17.08 12.84
N ALA A 11 -9.85 17.54 14.01
CA ALA A 11 -8.53 17.23 14.56
C ALA A 11 -8.38 15.72 14.84
N ASP A 12 -9.41 15.05 15.39
CA ASP A 12 -9.39 13.60 15.58
C ASP A 12 -9.26 12.85 14.25
N CYS A 13 -9.95 13.31 13.20
CA CYS A 13 -9.81 12.76 11.85
C CYS A 13 -8.41 13.00 11.26
N ASP A 14 -7.80 14.16 11.50
CA ASP A 14 -6.46 14.48 11.01
C ASP A 14 -5.40 13.61 11.71
N THR A 15 -5.52 13.41 13.03
CA THR A 15 -4.70 12.46 13.79
C THR A 15 -4.88 11.03 13.30
N ALA A 16 -6.13 10.56 13.14
CA ALA A 16 -6.40 9.21 12.64
C ALA A 16 -5.83 8.99 11.22
N THR A 17 -5.93 10.01 10.35
CA THR A 17 -5.34 9.96 9.01
C THR A 17 -3.81 9.84 9.07
N ALA A 18 -3.16 10.62 9.95
CA ALA A 18 -1.71 10.56 10.11
C ALA A 18 -1.22 9.20 10.63
N GLU A 19 -1.93 8.59 11.58
CA GLU A 19 -1.61 7.25 12.09
C GLU A 19 -1.81 6.17 11.02
N LEU A 20 -2.89 6.24 10.24
CA LEU A 20 -3.13 5.33 9.13
C LEU A 20 -2.07 5.49 8.02
N ASP A 21 -1.67 6.73 7.72
CA ASP A 21 -0.60 7.01 6.77
C ASP A 21 0.77 6.52 7.28
N PHE A 22 1.02 6.63 8.58
CA PHE A 22 2.22 6.09 9.21
C PHE A 22 2.25 4.55 9.17
N GLU A 23 1.12 3.89 9.44
CA GLU A 23 1.01 2.44 9.38
C GLU A 23 1.22 1.93 7.93
N LEU A 24 0.57 2.57 6.95
CA LEU A 24 0.79 2.29 5.52
C LEU A 24 2.26 2.49 5.12
N LYS A 25 2.91 3.55 5.61
CA LYS A 25 4.34 3.79 5.38
C LYS A 25 5.23 2.77 6.09
N THR A 26 4.84 2.28 7.26
CA THR A 26 5.56 1.24 7.99
C THR A 26 5.52 -0.08 7.23
N PHE A 27 4.37 -0.44 6.65
CA PHE A 27 4.28 -1.57 5.73
C PHE A 27 5.20 -1.39 4.53
N SER A 28 5.30 -0.19 3.94
CA SER A 28 6.26 0.10 2.87
C SER A 28 7.73 0.01 3.31
N THR A 29 8.09 0.45 4.52
CA THR A 29 9.48 0.58 4.97
C THR A 29 10.03 -0.72 5.55
N ARG A 30 9.21 -1.44 6.33
CA ARG A 30 9.55 -2.77 6.84
C ARG A 30 9.85 -3.72 5.69
N ASP A 31 9.12 -3.56 4.60
CA ASP A 31 9.26 -4.36 3.39
C ASP A 31 10.52 -4.00 2.58
N ALA A 32 10.84 -2.71 2.43
CA ALA A 32 12.12 -2.28 1.86
C ALA A 32 13.36 -2.72 2.70
N THR A 33 13.19 -2.88 4.02
CA THR A 33 14.24 -3.39 4.91
C THR A 33 14.42 -4.90 4.75
N LEU A 34 13.32 -5.63 4.54
CA LEU A 34 13.37 -7.06 4.17
C LEU A 34 14.05 -7.23 2.81
N ASP A 35 13.77 -6.36 1.83
CA ASP A 35 14.43 -6.36 0.53
C ASP A 35 15.96 -6.18 0.63
N LEU A 36 16.43 -5.23 1.44
CA LEU A 36 17.88 -4.99 1.64
C LEU A 36 18.58 -6.14 2.39
N ALA A 37 17.88 -6.77 3.33
CA ALA A 37 18.39 -7.95 4.04
C ALA A 37 18.46 -9.18 3.11
N ASP A 38 17.51 -9.31 2.19
CA ASP A 38 17.42 -10.39 1.22
C ASP A 38 18.41 -10.23 0.04
N GLU A 39 18.78 -9.00 -0.35
CA GLU A 39 19.87 -8.76 -1.31
C GLU A 39 21.25 -9.26 -0.79
N ARG A 40 21.41 -9.42 0.52
CA ARG A 40 22.67 -9.85 1.16
C ARG A 40 22.75 -11.35 1.43
N GLY A 41 21.69 -12.13 1.22
CA GLY A 41 21.69 -13.57 1.44
C GLY A 41 20.79 -14.30 0.44
N ASP A 42 21.34 -15.28 -0.27
CA ASP A 42 20.65 -16.14 -1.26
C ASP A 42 19.35 -16.80 -0.75
N ARG A 43 18.25 -16.05 -0.68
CA ARG A 43 16.88 -16.54 -0.46
C ARG A 43 15.87 -15.76 -1.30
N ALA A 44 15.95 -15.92 -2.61
CA ALA A 44 15.05 -15.32 -3.61
C ALA A 44 13.57 -15.83 -3.59
N GLN A 45 13.03 -16.26 -2.44
CA GLN A 45 11.80 -17.08 -2.38
C GLN A 45 10.69 -16.60 -1.44
N ALA A 46 11.01 -16.03 -0.26
CA ALA A 46 10.04 -15.27 0.54
C ALA A 46 9.91 -13.81 0.03
N SER A 47 11.00 -13.31 -0.56
CA SER A 47 11.18 -11.99 -1.16
C SER A 47 10.14 -11.61 -2.23
N ALA A 48 9.70 -12.54 -3.09
CA ALA A 48 8.85 -12.14 -4.22
C ALA A 48 7.41 -11.80 -3.85
N SER A 49 6.90 -12.33 -2.73
CA SER A 49 5.55 -12.08 -2.21
C SER A 49 5.49 -10.75 -1.49
N ALA A 50 6.48 -10.51 -0.62
CA ALA A 50 6.75 -9.23 0.03
C ALA A 50 6.87 -8.13 -1.03
N GLN A 51 7.73 -8.32 -2.02
CA GLN A 51 7.91 -7.37 -3.13
C GLN A 51 6.63 -7.12 -3.94
N LEU A 52 5.79 -8.14 -4.18
CA LEU A 52 4.50 -7.95 -4.86
C LEU A 52 3.55 -7.08 -4.03
N ALA A 53 3.47 -7.36 -2.72
CA ALA A 53 2.65 -6.58 -1.82
C ALA A 53 3.17 -5.14 -1.62
N SER A 54 4.49 -4.93 -1.62
CA SER A 54 5.14 -3.61 -1.69
C SER A 54 4.66 -2.79 -2.87
N LEU A 55 4.71 -3.42 -4.04
CA LEU A 55 4.32 -2.79 -5.29
C LEU A 55 2.84 -2.47 -5.27
N ASP A 56 2.00 -3.34 -4.71
CA ASP A 56 0.56 -3.10 -4.53
C ASP A 56 0.27 -1.94 -3.56
N GLY A 57 0.98 -1.85 -2.44
CA GLY A 57 0.86 -0.72 -1.51
C GLY A 57 1.29 0.62 -2.12
N ARG A 58 2.38 0.62 -2.89
CA ARG A 58 2.86 1.82 -3.60
C ARG A 58 1.91 2.23 -4.74
N ILE A 59 1.33 1.27 -5.45
CA ILE A 59 0.30 1.50 -6.46
C ILE A 59 -0.92 2.16 -5.81
N ALA A 60 -1.43 1.60 -4.71
CA ALA A 60 -2.58 2.15 -4.00
C ALA A 60 -2.31 3.57 -3.48
N ALA A 61 -1.12 3.82 -2.93
CA ALA A 61 -0.71 5.15 -2.48
C ALA A 61 -0.67 6.17 -3.65
N ALA A 62 -0.11 5.79 -4.79
CA ALA A 62 -0.07 6.63 -5.98
C ALA A 62 -1.49 6.91 -6.54
N GLU A 63 -2.36 5.91 -6.58
CA GLU A 63 -3.77 6.05 -6.99
C GLU A 63 -4.54 6.99 -6.04
N ASN A 64 -4.32 6.86 -4.73
CA ASN A 64 -4.91 7.75 -3.73
C ASN A 64 -4.44 9.20 -3.89
N LEU A 65 -3.16 9.41 -4.18
CA LEU A 65 -2.61 10.75 -4.42
C LEU A 65 -3.21 11.36 -5.70
N LEU A 66 -3.35 10.58 -6.77
CA LEU A 66 -4.00 11.01 -8.00
C LEU A 66 -5.50 11.32 -7.84
N ALA A 67 -6.18 10.64 -6.91
CA ALA A 67 -7.57 10.89 -6.56
C ALA A 67 -7.78 12.13 -5.67
N ALA A 68 -6.72 12.69 -5.08
CA ALA A 68 -6.81 13.85 -4.20
C ALA A 68 -7.20 15.13 -4.99
N THR A 69 -8.19 15.86 -4.48
CA THR A 69 -8.57 17.16 -5.03
C THR A 69 -7.49 18.20 -4.77
N GLY A 70 -7.15 19.01 -5.78
CA GLY A 70 -6.17 20.09 -5.63
C GLY A 70 -4.70 19.66 -5.77
N ILE A 71 -4.42 18.45 -6.22
CA ILE A 71 -3.05 18.04 -6.58
C ILE A 71 -2.51 18.89 -7.75
N ALA A 72 -1.29 19.43 -7.56
CA ALA A 72 -0.57 20.21 -8.56
C ALA A 72 -0.37 19.42 -9.85
N ALA A 73 -0.35 20.09 -11.00
CA ALA A 73 -0.30 19.43 -12.31
C ALA A 73 0.99 18.61 -12.49
N GLU A 74 2.12 19.18 -12.08
CA GLU A 74 3.45 18.58 -12.14
C GLU A 74 3.56 17.35 -11.22
N LEU A 75 2.96 17.43 -10.03
CA LEU A 75 2.91 16.30 -9.09
C LEU A 75 2.00 15.18 -9.61
N ARG A 76 0.88 15.54 -10.27
CA ARG A 76 -0.02 14.58 -10.91
C ARG A 76 0.67 13.83 -12.05
N GLU A 77 1.42 14.54 -12.90
CA GLU A 77 2.19 13.94 -14.00
C GLU A 77 3.25 12.96 -13.46
N ALA A 78 4.09 13.41 -12.52
CA ALA A 78 5.10 12.56 -11.89
C ALA A 78 4.49 11.32 -11.22
N THR A 79 3.37 11.48 -10.50
CA THR A 79 2.68 10.36 -9.84
C THR A 79 2.07 9.38 -10.85
N THR A 80 1.65 9.85 -12.02
CA THR A 80 1.12 9.00 -13.10
C THR A 80 2.22 8.14 -13.71
N ASP A 81 3.39 8.72 -13.96
CA ASP A 81 4.55 8.00 -14.48
C ASP A 81 5.07 6.96 -13.48
N ASP A 82 5.14 7.32 -12.20
CA ASP A 82 5.49 6.40 -11.13
C ASP A 82 4.50 5.24 -11.02
N LEU A 83 3.19 5.51 -11.14
CA LEU A 83 2.16 4.47 -11.15
C LEU A 83 2.34 3.49 -12.31
N ALA A 84 2.67 3.98 -13.51
CA ALA A 84 2.94 3.14 -14.68
C ALA A 84 4.16 2.24 -14.44
N LEU A 85 5.24 2.80 -13.88
CA LEU A 85 6.45 2.06 -13.54
C LEU A 85 6.19 0.96 -12.50
N LEU A 86 5.45 1.29 -11.43
CA LEU A 86 5.10 0.34 -10.37
C LEU A 86 4.29 -0.84 -10.91
N ARG A 87 3.30 -0.57 -11.77
CA ARG A 87 2.50 -1.62 -12.44
C ARG A 87 3.36 -2.52 -13.34
N ALA A 88 4.33 -1.96 -14.04
CA ALA A 88 5.27 -2.72 -14.86
C ALA A 88 6.18 -3.62 -14.00
N GLN A 89 6.71 -3.10 -12.89
CA GLN A 89 7.52 -3.86 -11.94
C GLN A 89 6.74 -5.03 -11.32
N ARG A 90 5.48 -4.78 -10.92
CA ARG A 90 4.58 -5.81 -10.39
C ARG A 90 4.39 -6.94 -11.41
N THR A 91 4.08 -6.59 -12.66
CA THR A 91 3.88 -7.56 -13.74
C THR A 91 5.14 -8.40 -14.00
N LYS A 92 6.33 -7.80 -13.93
CA LYS A 92 7.60 -8.50 -14.11
C LYS A 92 7.86 -9.50 -12.98
N LEU A 93 7.59 -9.10 -11.75
CA LEU A 93 7.76 -9.94 -10.58
C LEU A 93 6.77 -11.11 -10.57
N ASP A 94 5.53 -10.85 -10.96
CA ASP A 94 4.47 -11.86 -11.09
C ASP A 94 4.79 -12.92 -12.15
N LYS A 95 5.50 -12.54 -13.22
CA LYS A 95 6.04 -13.49 -14.21
C LYS A 95 7.16 -14.35 -13.62
N ARG A 96 8.03 -13.78 -12.77
CA ARG A 96 9.15 -14.48 -12.13
C ARG A 96 8.66 -15.51 -11.10
N THR A 97 7.62 -15.20 -10.33
CA THR A 97 7.04 -16.12 -9.33
C THR A 97 6.33 -17.31 -9.96
N ARG A 98 5.73 -17.15 -11.15
CA ARG A 98 5.08 -18.25 -11.89
C ARG A 98 6.03 -19.39 -12.28
N GLN A 99 7.34 -19.14 -12.30
CA GLN A 99 8.35 -20.14 -12.66
C GLN A 99 8.79 -21.05 -11.48
N GLN A 100 8.17 -20.93 -10.29
CA GLN A 100 8.56 -21.68 -9.08
C GLN A 100 7.53 -22.75 -8.64
N GLY A 101 7.99 -23.80 -7.94
CA GLY A 101 7.21 -25.00 -7.55
C GLY A 101 6.03 -24.78 -6.58
N GLY A 102 5.07 -25.73 -6.58
CA GLY A 102 3.68 -25.54 -6.12
C GLY A 102 3.44 -25.14 -4.66
N VAL A 103 4.01 -25.86 -3.67
CA VAL A 103 3.75 -25.56 -2.23
C VAL A 103 4.33 -24.19 -1.83
N ARG A 104 5.50 -23.85 -2.37
CA ARG A 104 6.15 -22.56 -2.09
C ARG A 104 5.37 -21.41 -2.73
N ARG A 105 4.89 -21.61 -3.96
CA ARG A 105 4.01 -20.65 -4.63
C ARG A 105 2.70 -20.43 -3.88
N PHE A 106 2.16 -21.48 -3.25
CA PHE A 106 0.96 -21.38 -2.44
C PHE A 106 1.19 -20.53 -1.19
N LEU A 107 2.21 -20.82 -0.37
CA LEU A 107 2.49 -20.03 0.84
C LEU A 107 2.84 -18.57 0.50
N ALA A 108 3.63 -18.37 -0.56
CA ALA A 108 3.92 -17.05 -1.12
C ALA A 108 2.65 -16.26 -1.48
N ALA A 109 1.68 -16.91 -2.13
CA ALA A 109 0.42 -16.29 -2.48
C ALA A 109 -0.44 -15.96 -1.26
N VAL A 110 -0.43 -16.80 -0.22
CA VAL A 110 -1.15 -16.55 1.04
C VAL A 110 -0.59 -15.32 1.75
N ASP A 111 0.73 -15.22 1.90
CA ASP A 111 1.37 -14.07 2.55
C ASP A 111 1.12 -12.77 1.76
N ALA A 112 1.23 -12.83 0.43
CA ALA A 112 0.92 -11.69 -0.43
C ALA A 112 -0.55 -11.26 -0.28
N GLN A 113 -1.48 -12.20 -0.19
CA GLN A 113 -2.90 -11.91 0.00
C GLN A 113 -3.15 -11.25 1.37
N GLN A 114 -2.50 -11.73 2.44
CA GLN A 114 -2.65 -11.14 3.77
C GLN A 114 -2.18 -9.69 3.82
N VAL A 115 -1.04 -9.38 3.21
CA VAL A 115 -0.54 -8.00 3.17
C VAL A 115 -1.45 -7.13 2.28
N ALA A 116 -1.88 -7.65 1.12
CA ALA A 116 -2.81 -6.94 0.25
C ALA A 116 -4.14 -6.63 0.96
N ASP A 117 -4.70 -7.58 1.71
CA ASP A 117 -5.92 -7.40 2.48
C ASP A 117 -5.74 -6.36 3.60
N GLN A 118 -4.58 -6.36 4.27
CA GLN A 118 -4.26 -5.37 5.30
C GLN A 118 -4.14 -3.96 4.71
N VAL A 119 -3.41 -3.80 3.60
CA VAL A 119 -3.27 -2.52 2.89
C VAL A 119 -4.62 -2.03 2.38
N ALA A 120 -5.43 -2.92 1.80
CA ALA A 120 -6.78 -2.58 1.34
C ALA A 120 -7.66 -2.12 2.51
N THR A 121 -7.57 -2.79 3.66
CA THR A 121 -8.31 -2.43 4.87
C THR A 121 -7.91 -1.05 5.38
N LEU A 122 -6.60 -0.77 5.52
CA LEU A 122 -6.10 0.53 5.97
C LEU A 122 -6.44 1.66 4.97
N THR A 123 -6.37 1.38 3.67
CA THR A 123 -6.76 2.32 2.61
C THR A 123 -8.25 2.65 2.67
N ALA A 124 -9.11 1.65 2.83
CA ALA A 124 -10.55 1.85 3.00
C ALA A 124 -10.86 2.61 4.30
N ALA A 125 -10.16 2.30 5.39
CA ALA A 125 -10.28 3.00 6.66
C ALA A 125 -9.98 4.49 6.49
N ARG A 126 -8.86 4.83 5.85
CA ARG A 126 -8.44 6.20 5.55
C ARG A 126 -9.46 6.96 4.71
N ALA A 127 -9.97 6.33 3.64
CA ALA A 127 -11.02 6.93 2.81
C ALA A 127 -12.29 7.23 3.61
N GLY A 128 -12.69 6.32 4.51
CA GLY A 128 -13.82 6.53 5.42
C GLY A 128 -13.59 7.65 6.44
N VAL A 129 -12.37 7.79 6.98
CA VAL A 129 -12.00 8.94 7.85
C VAL A 129 -12.12 10.26 7.08
N ALA A 130 -11.62 10.32 5.84
CA ALA A 130 -11.73 11.52 5.01
C ALA A 130 -13.19 11.88 4.70
N ALA A 131 -14.02 10.89 4.39
CA ALA A 131 -15.45 11.07 4.15
C ALA A 131 -16.18 11.57 5.40
N HIS A 132 -15.91 10.98 6.57
CA HIS A 132 -16.50 11.42 7.85
C HIS A 132 -16.07 12.84 8.21
N ARG A 133 -14.78 13.16 8.08
CA ARG A 133 -14.23 14.51 8.33
C ARG A 133 -14.96 15.59 7.55
N ALA A 134 -15.33 15.32 6.30
CA ALA A 134 -16.06 16.27 5.45
C ALA A 134 -17.45 16.62 5.97
N THR A 135 -18.04 15.76 6.82
CA THR A 135 -19.35 16.00 7.47
C THR A 135 -19.25 16.84 8.74
N LEU A 136 -18.05 16.95 9.33
CA LEU A 136 -17.83 17.69 10.58
C LEU A 136 -17.75 19.20 10.33
N PRO A 137 -18.25 20.03 11.27
CA PRO A 137 -18.12 21.48 11.20
C PRO A 137 -16.64 21.91 11.16
N ALA A 138 -16.39 23.06 10.53
CA ALA A 138 -15.06 23.61 10.31
C ALA A 138 -14.39 24.09 11.59
#